data_AF-A0A7Y6PMD4-F1
#
_entry.id   AF-A0A7Y6PMD4-F1
#
_cell.length_a   1.000
_cell.length_b   1.000
_cell.length_c   1.000
_cell.angle_alpha   90.00
_cell.angle_beta   90.00
_cell.angle_gamma   90.00
#
_symmetry.space_group_name_H-M   'P 1'
#
loop_
_entity.id
_entity.type
_entity.pdbx_description
1 polymer ?
#
loop_
_entity_poly.entity_id
_entity_poly.type
_entity_poly.pdbx_seq_one_letter_code
_entity_poly.pdbx_strand_id
1 'polypeptide(L)'
;MSLDSKVDSHVTIQGTARNAMAGAVVLTEDRTPVYLDGVERWERTVDGKRVSATGTLRRLGGDEVVNDKGEHSHGIPGGRFVLEQPTWTVD
;
A
#
# COMPACT_ATOMS: atom_id res chain seq x y z
N MET A 1 9.59 11.57 -2.56
CA MET A 1 10.28 10.30 -2.90
C MET A 1 9.34 9.48 -3.77
N SER A 2 9.84 8.79 -4.78
CA SER A 2 9.00 7.86 -5.56
C SER A 2 8.98 6.50 -4.86
N LEU A 3 7.79 5.93 -4.60
CA LEU A 3 7.64 4.58 -4.07
C LEU A 3 8.11 3.51 -5.08
N ASP A 4 8.01 3.83 -6.37
CA ASP A 4 8.37 2.91 -7.46
C ASP A 4 9.86 2.52 -7.42
N SER A 5 10.74 3.48 -7.13
CA SER A 5 12.19 3.22 -6.99
C SER A 5 12.58 2.54 -5.67
N LYS A 6 11.60 2.20 -4.84
CA LYS A 6 11.76 1.53 -3.54
C LYS A 6 11.11 0.16 -3.50
N VAL A 7 10.49 -0.28 -4.58
CA VAL A 7 9.98 -1.65 -4.71
C VAL A 7 11.11 -2.65 -4.45
N ASP A 8 10.77 -3.76 -3.81
CA ASP A 8 11.65 -4.84 -3.35
C ASP A 8 12.69 -4.43 -2.29
N SER A 9 12.57 -3.22 -1.74
CA SER A 9 13.43 -2.73 -0.67
C SER A 9 12.71 -2.72 0.68
N HIS A 10 13.47 -2.88 1.76
CA HIS A 10 12.99 -2.64 3.12
C HIS A 10 12.96 -1.13 3.39
N VAL A 11 11.78 -0.59 3.71
CA VAL A 11 11.56 0.85 3.82
C VAL A 11 10.64 1.20 4.99
N THR A 12 10.74 2.46 5.43
CA THR A 12 9.78 3.09 6.34
C THR A 12 8.94 4.08 5.57
N ILE A 13 7.61 3.92 5.62
CA ILE A 13 6.61 4.79 5.02
C ILE A 13 5.92 5.58 6.14
N GLN A 14 5.91 6.90 6.00
CA GLN A 14 5.20 7.80 6.90
C GLN A 14 3.92 8.30 6.24
N GLY A 15 2.84 8.36 7.02
CA GLY A 15 1.57 8.84 6.51
C GLY A 15 0.46 8.74 7.54
N THR A 16 -0.78 8.88 7.07
CA THR A 16 -1.97 8.78 7.92
C THR A 16 -2.54 7.38 7.83
N ALA A 17 -2.78 6.73 8.97
CA ALA A 17 -3.51 5.46 9.02
C ALA A 17 -4.94 5.64 8.53
N ARG A 18 -5.38 4.89 7.53
CA ARG A 18 -6.73 4.93 6.97
C ARG A 18 -7.22 3.55 6.57
N ASN A 19 -8.54 3.36 6.63
CA ASN A 19 -9.20 2.13 6.20
C ASN A 19 -9.73 2.28 4.77
N ALA A 20 -9.14 1.55 3.82
CA ALA A 20 -9.61 1.45 2.45
C ALA A 20 -10.54 0.24 2.27
N MET A 21 -11.18 0.10 1.10
CA MET A 21 -12.09 -1.01 0.82
C MET A 21 -11.39 -2.38 0.90
N ALA A 22 -10.12 -2.45 0.49
CA ALA A 22 -9.36 -3.70 0.43
C ALA A 22 -8.39 -3.92 1.61
N GLY A 23 -8.46 -3.09 2.65
CA GLY A 23 -7.63 -3.26 3.86
C GLY A 23 -7.17 -1.96 4.51
N ALA A 24 -6.31 -2.10 5.53
CA ALA A 24 -5.62 -1.00 6.16
C ALA A 24 -4.56 -0.42 5.22
N VAL A 25 -4.49 0.91 5.14
CA VAL A 25 -3.47 1.62 4.36
C VAL A 25 -2.76 2.67 5.21
N VAL A 26 -1.51 2.96 4.87
CA VAL A 26 -0.86 4.22 5.18
C VAL A 26 -1.03 5.13 3.97
N LEU A 27 -1.76 6.23 4.16
CA LEU A 27 -1.95 7.25 3.14
C LEU A 27 -0.79 8.26 3.23
N THR A 28 0.09 8.25 2.24
CA THR A 28 1.23 9.16 2.15
C THR A 28 0.78 10.60 1.86
N GLU A 29 1.68 11.57 1.98
CA GLU A 29 1.36 12.99 1.80
C GLU A 29 0.88 13.35 0.38
N ASP A 30 1.39 12.64 -0.63
CA ASP A 30 0.94 12.72 -2.03
C ASP A 30 -0.37 11.95 -2.29
N ARG A 31 -1.02 11.46 -1.22
CA ARG A 31 -2.28 10.70 -1.25
C ARG A 31 -2.16 9.33 -1.92
N THR A 32 -0.95 8.80 -2.06
CA THR A 32 -0.73 7.43 -2.52
C THR A 32 -1.05 6.43 -1.39
N PRO A 33 -1.97 5.47 -1.60
CA PRO A 33 -2.24 4.45 -0.60
C PRO A 33 -1.19 3.34 -0.63
N VAL A 34 -0.60 3.03 0.52
CA VAL A 34 0.26 1.84 0.73
C VAL A 34 -0.49 0.87 1.63
N TYR A 35 -0.88 -0.28 1.10
CA TYR A 35 -1.58 -1.32 1.86
C TYR A 35 -0.64 -2.02 2.83
N LEU A 36 -1.16 -2.39 3.99
CA LEU A 36 -0.44 -3.22 4.95
C LEU A 36 -0.85 -4.68 4.78
N ASP A 37 0.09 -5.53 4.39
CA ASP A 37 -0.21 -6.94 4.14
C ASP A 37 -0.69 -7.64 5.42
N GLY A 38 -1.74 -8.45 5.28
CA GLY A 38 -2.38 -9.15 6.41
C GLY A 38 -3.12 -8.27 7.41
N VAL A 39 -3.16 -6.93 7.23
CA VAL A 39 -3.87 -6.02 8.14
C VAL A 39 -5.20 -5.59 7.52
N GLU A 40 -6.28 -6.20 7.97
CA GLU A 40 -7.62 -5.94 7.43
C GLU A 40 -8.12 -4.52 7.72
N ARG A 41 -7.81 -3.98 8.90
CA ARG A 41 -8.29 -2.68 9.34
C ARG A 41 -7.43 -2.10 10.47
N TRP A 42 -7.24 -0.79 10.45
CA TRP A 42 -6.79 -0.03 11.62
C TRP A 42 -7.88 0.02 12.68
N GLU A 43 -7.48 -0.16 13.93
CA GLU A 43 -8.34 0.14 15.08
C GLU A 43 -8.79 1.59 15.06
N ARG A 44 -10.00 1.86 15.61
CA ARG A 44 -10.58 3.21 15.64
C ARG A 44 -9.70 4.24 16.38
N THR A 45 -8.88 3.77 17.32
CA THR A 45 -7.93 4.58 18.10
C THR A 45 -6.69 4.99 17.30
N VAL A 46 -6.43 4.33 16.16
CA VAL A 46 -5.28 4.56 15.27
C VAL A 46 -5.73 5.19 13.95
N ASP A 47 -6.92 4.86 13.43
CA ASP A 47 -7.46 5.45 12.20
C ASP A 47 -7.50 6.98 12.29
N GLY A 48 -6.80 7.62 11.34
CA GLY A 48 -6.63 9.07 11.24
C GLY A 48 -5.43 9.64 11.97
N LYS A 49 -4.65 8.82 12.68
CA LYS A 49 -3.37 9.25 13.25
C LYS A 49 -2.23 9.14 12.25
N ARG A 50 -1.17 9.88 12.52
CA ARG A 50 0.10 9.74 11.80
C ARG A 50 0.83 8.51 12.33
N VAL A 51 1.37 7.73 11.41
CA VAL A 51 2.08 6.49 11.70
C VAL A 51 3.34 6.40 10.86
N SER A 52 4.33 5.69 11.38
CA SER A 52 5.52 5.27 10.65
C SER A 52 5.49 3.75 10.52
N ALA A 53 5.26 3.22 9.32
CA ALA A 53 5.17 1.79 9.04
C ALA A 53 6.41 1.30 8.29
N THR A 54 7.02 0.22 8.74
CA THR A 54 8.24 -0.37 8.19
C THR A 54 7.97 -1.78 7.71
N GLY A 55 8.50 -2.12 6.54
CA GLY A 55 8.38 -3.45 5.95
C GLY A 55 9.02 -3.51 4.56
N THR A 56 8.77 -4.60 3.83
CA THR A 56 9.26 -4.75 2.45
C THR A 56 8.22 -4.23 1.48
N LEU A 57 8.57 -3.23 0.67
CA LEU A 57 7.63 -2.64 -0.28
C LEU A 57 7.52 -3.51 -1.54
N ARG A 58 6.31 -3.90 -1.90
CA ARG A 58 5.98 -4.61 -3.13
C ARG A 58 4.98 -3.83 -3.97
N ARG A 59 4.96 -4.16 -5.26
CA ARG A 59 3.92 -3.72 -6.19
C ARG A 59 3.15 -4.94 -6.67
N LEU A 60 1.85 -4.98 -6.36
CA LEU A 60 0.97 -6.09 -6.73
C LEU A 60 -0.09 -5.64 -7.73
N GLY A 61 -0.38 -6.50 -8.70
CA GLY A 61 -1.29 -6.19 -9.81
C GLY A 61 -0.70 -5.14 -10.76
N GLY A 62 -1.52 -4.68 -11.71
CA GLY A 62 -1.07 -3.76 -12.75
C GLY A 62 -0.34 -4.45 -13.90
N ASP A 63 -0.56 -5.75 -14.09
CA ASP A 63 -0.18 -6.40 -15.34
C ASP A 63 -0.83 -5.64 -16.50
N GLU A 64 0.02 -5.26 -17.45
CA GLU A 64 -0.40 -4.79 -18.75
C GLU A 64 -1.30 -5.86 -19.38
N VAL A 65 -2.31 -5.46 -20.14
CA VAL A 65 -3.21 -6.40 -20.84
C VAL A 65 -2.36 -7.31 -21.73
N VAL A 66 -2.24 -8.60 -21.42
CA VAL A 66 -1.56 -9.55 -22.32
C VAL A 66 -2.43 -10.79 -22.58
N ASN A 67 -3.32 -10.67 -23.56
CA ASN A 67 -3.52 -11.74 -24.54
C ASN A 67 -4.10 -11.16 -25.84
N ASP A 68 -3.96 -11.91 -26.94
CA ASP A 68 -4.48 -11.60 -28.28
C ASP A 68 -6.02 -11.46 -28.35
N LYS A 69 -6.72 -11.60 -27.21
CA LYS A 69 -8.19 -11.54 -27.07
C LYS A 69 -8.69 -10.36 -26.22
N GLY A 70 -7.81 -9.54 -25.64
CA GLY A 70 -8.18 -8.29 -24.96
C GLY A 70 -8.87 -8.46 -23.60
N GLU A 71 -8.59 -9.53 -22.86
CA GLU A 71 -9.17 -9.71 -21.52
C GLU A 71 -8.55 -8.75 -20.50
N HIS A 72 -9.40 -8.05 -19.73
CA HIS A 72 -8.96 -7.09 -18.72
C HIS A 72 -8.87 -7.74 -17.34
N SER A 73 -7.77 -7.50 -16.63
CA SER A 73 -7.70 -7.68 -15.18
C SER A 73 -8.52 -6.58 -14.50
N HIS A 74 -9.33 -6.92 -13.48
CA HIS A 74 -10.09 -5.96 -12.64
C HIS A 74 -9.18 -5.10 -11.73
N GLY A 75 -7.90 -4.95 -12.08
CA GLY A 75 -6.89 -4.24 -11.30
C GLY A 75 -6.84 -2.75 -11.60
N ILE A 76 -6.25 -1.99 -10.67
CA ILE A 76 -5.92 -0.58 -10.87
C ILE A 76 -4.74 -0.49 -11.87
N PRO A 77 -4.82 0.37 -12.91
CA PRO A 77 -3.68 0.62 -13.79
C PRO A 77 -2.45 1.02 -12.98
N GLY A 78 -1.35 0.30 -13.15
CA GLY A 78 -0.13 0.51 -12.36
C GLY A 78 -0.14 -0.14 -10.97
N GLY A 79 -1.08 -1.05 -10.69
CA GLY A 79 -1.06 -1.88 -9.48
C GLY A 79 -1.26 -1.11 -8.18
N ARG A 80 -1.03 -1.80 -7.06
CA ARG A 80 -1.09 -1.24 -5.71
C ARG A 80 0.23 -1.47 -4.99
N PHE A 81 0.62 -0.49 -4.18
CA PHE A 81 1.72 -0.65 -3.25
C PHE A 81 1.26 -1.44 -2.02
N VAL A 82 2.04 -2.44 -1.64
CA VAL A 82 1.80 -3.28 -0.47
C VAL A 82 3.08 -3.35 0.35
N LEU A 83 2.97 -3.17 1.66
CA LEU A 83 4.06 -3.31 2.61
C LEU A 83 3.93 -4.68 3.28
N GLU A 84 4.83 -5.60 2.94
CA GLU A 84 4.88 -6.95 3.49
C GLU A 84 5.51 -6.93 4.90
N GLN A 85 5.00 -7.84 5.75
CA GLN A 85 5.43 -7.99 7.15
C GLN A 85 5.50 -6.64 7.91
N PRO A 86 4.42 -5.83 7.85
CA PRO A 86 4.48 -4.47 8.35
C PRO A 86 4.58 -4.46 9.87
N THR A 87 5.45 -3.58 10.38
CA THR A 87 5.44 -3.13 11.78
C THR A 87 5.26 -1.61 11.80
N TRP A 88 4.67 -1.05 12.84
CA TRP A 88 4.42 0.40 12.88
C TRP A 88 4.48 0.97 14.28
N THR A 89 4.75 2.28 14.33
CA THR A 89 4.56 3.12 15.51
C THR A 89 3.53 4.19 15.22
N VAL A 90 2.82 4.62 16.27
CA VAL A 90 1.88 5.74 16.22
C VAL A 90 2.57 6.95 16.82
N ASP A 91 2.50 8.08 16.13
CA ASP A 91 3.04 9.36 16.60
C ASP A 91 2.12 10.04 17.64
#